data_AF-A0A0S8BFL4-F1
#
_entry.id   AF-A0A0S8BFL4-F1
#
_cell.length_a   1.000
_cell.length_b   1.000
_cell.length_c   1.000
_cell.angle_alpha   90.00
_cell.angle_beta   90.00
_cell.angle_gamma   90.00
#
_symmetry.space_group_name_H-M   'P 1'
#
loop_
_entity.id
_entity.type
_entity.pdbx_description
1 polymer ?
#
loop_
_entity_poly.entity_id
_entity_poly.type
_entity_poly.pdbx_seq_one_letter_code
_entity_poly.pdbx_strand_id
1 'polypeptide(L)'
;MPRQSNGLRLLGVVIILIQLIDFIIHVSTDQAEPIRIASNIVIIVWIIAALAGWLNARFRNISIAAISTYLVLNIIFLTQNGLTNPEQGGALRTTLFLLVSLTVALSALFTFHTSTSVD
;
A
#
# COMPACT_ATOMS: atom_id res chain seq x y z
N MET A 1 15.68 7.85 18.82
CA MET A 1 15.18 6.90 17.80
C MET A 1 16.35 6.17 17.18
N PRO A 2 16.31 4.84 17.07
CA PRO A 2 17.29 4.11 16.28
C PRO A 2 17.22 4.60 14.83
N ARG A 3 18.39 4.89 14.25
CA ARG A 3 18.51 5.41 12.89
C ARG A 3 18.11 4.28 11.94
N GLN A 4 16.99 4.44 11.22
CA GLN A 4 16.59 3.48 10.19
C GLN A 4 17.73 3.26 9.19
N SER A 5 17.99 2.00 8.86
CA SER A 5 19.00 1.64 7.86
C SER A 5 18.64 2.19 6.48
N ASN A 6 19.65 2.40 5.63
CA ASN A 6 19.42 2.86 4.25
C ASN A 6 18.50 1.89 3.48
N GLY A 7 18.56 0.58 3.78
CA GLY A 7 17.69 -0.43 3.18
C GLY A 7 16.21 -0.27 3.56
N LEU A 8 15.90 0.01 4.84
CA LEU A 8 14.52 0.26 5.27
C LEU A 8 13.93 1.51 4.63
N ARG A 9 14.72 2.57 4.51
CA ARG A 9 14.31 3.80 3.82
C ARG A 9 14.03 3.54 2.35
N LEU A 10 14.91 2.80 1.67
CA LEU A 10 14.71 2.41 0.28
C LEU A 10 13.43 1.58 0.11
N LEU A 11 13.18 0.62 1.01
CA LEU A 11 11.96 -0.19 0.99
C LEU A 11 10.70 0.70 1.13
N GLY A 12 10.70 1.66 2.06
CA GLY A 12 9.60 2.61 2.19
C GLY A 12 9.38 3.45 0.93
N VAL A 13 10.45 3.94 0.32
CA VAL A 13 10.38 4.69 -0.96
C VAL A 13 9.80 3.82 -2.08
N VAL A 14 10.23 2.56 -2.20
CA VAL A 14 9.70 1.62 -3.20
C VAL A 14 8.19 1.39 -3.00
N ILE A 15 7.74 1.22 -1.77
CA ILE A 15 6.31 1.05 -1.46
C ILE A 15 5.52 2.29 -1.91
N ILE A 16 6.02 3.51 -1.62
CA ILE A 16 5.40 4.76 -2.08
C ILE A 16 5.34 4.83 -3.61
N LEU A 17 6.43 4.49 -4.30
CA LEU A 17 6.47 4.51 -5.77
C LEU A 17 5.43 3.56 -6.38
N ILE A 18 5.24 2.37 -5.81
CA ILE A 18 4.19 1.44 -6.23
C ILE A 18 2.80 2.07 -6.11
N GLN A 19 2.52 2.76 -4.99
CA GLN A 19 1.23 3.42 -4.79
C GLN A 19 1.01 4.58 -5.78
N LEU A 20 2.07 5.33 -6.10
CA LEU A 20 2.02 6.41 -7.08
C LEU A 20 1.80 5.88 -8.49
N ILE A 21 2.44 4.76 -8.87
CA ILE A 21 2.20 4.11 -10.16
C ILE A 21 0.73 3.69 -10.28
N ASP A 22 0.17 3.05 -9.25
CA ASP A 22 -1.25 2.67 -9.28
C ASP A 22 -2.17 3.89 -9.38
N PHE A 23 -1.91 4.94 -8.59
CA PHE A 23 -2.65 6.19 -8.66
C PHE A 23 -2.60 6.82 -10.07
N ILE A 24 -1.42 6.88 -10.69
CA ILE A 24 -1.25 7.40 -12.04
C ILE A 24 -2.03 6.59 -13.05
N ILE A 25 -2.04 5.26 -12.94
CA ILE A 25 -2.84 4.40 -13.82
C ILE A 25 -4.31 4.81 -13.75
N HIS A 26 -4.92 4.88 -12.56
CA HIS A 26 -6.34 5.23 -12.40
C HIS A 26 -6.69 6.64 -12.89
N VAL A 27 -5.82 7.61 -12.64
CA VAL A 27 -6.03 9.00 -13.10
C VAL A 27 -5.83 9.14 -14.60
N SER A 28 -4.84 8.45 -15.18
CA SER A 28 -4.50 8.58 -16.61
C SER A 28 -5.44 7.80 -17.54
N THR A 29 -6.18 6.82 -17.02
CA THR A 29 -7.14 6.03 -17.80
C THR A 29 -8.59 6.52 -17.65
N ASP A 30 -8.82 7.68 -17.01
CA ASP A 30 -10.16 8.20 -16.65
C ASP A 30 -11.05 7.18 -15.91
N GLN A 31 -10.43 6.14 -15.34
CA GLN A 31 -11.07 5.17 -14.47
C GLN A 31 -10.86 5.65 -13.05
N ALA A 32 -11.54 6.74 -12.70
CA ALA A 32 -11.49 7.28 -11.35
C ALA A 32 -12.14 6.28 -10.39
N GLU A 33 -11.35 5.34 -9.88
CA GLU A 33 -11.73 4.33 -8.91
C GLU A 33 -11.41 4.90 -7.50
N PRO A 34 -12.35 5.62 -6.83
CA PRO A 34 -12.01 6.47 -5.69
C PRO A 34 -11.54 5.64 -4.48
N ILE A 35 -12.03 4.40 -4.38
CA ILE A 35 -11.64 3.44 -3.36
C ILE A 35 -10.17 2.99 -3.53
N ARG A 36 -9.71 2.82 -4.77
CA ARG A 36 -8.31 2.49 -5.07
C ARG A 36 -7.39 3.63 -4.65
N ILE A 37 -7.75 4.85 -5.05
CA ILE A 37 -7.03 6.08 -4.68
C ILE A 37 -6.96 6.21 -3.15
N ALA A 38 -8.09 6.07 -2.46
CA ALA A 38 -8.14 6.12 -1.01
C ALA A 38 -7.25 5.04 -0.36
N SER A 39 -7.27 3.82 -0.88
CA SER A 39 -6.43 2.73 -0.37
C SER A 39 -4.93 3.04 -0.51
N ASN A 40 -4.51 3.58 -1.65
CA ASN A 40 -3.12 3.94 -1.89
C ASN A 40 -2.67 5.08 -0.96
N ILE A 41 -3.54 6.07 -0.74
CA ILE A 41 -3.27 7.18 0.19
C ILE A 41 -3.04 6.65 1.61
N VAL A 42 -3.80 5.66 2.08
CA VAL A 42 -3.60 5.05 3.40
C VAL A 42 -2.17 4.52 3.55
N ILE A 43 -1.66 3.78 2.56
CA ILE A 43 -0.29 3.25 2.58
C ILE A 43 0.75 4.36 2.49
N ILE A 44 0.57 5.35 1.60
CA ILE A 44 1.49 6.47 1.44
C ILE A 44 1.63 7.24 2.76
N VAL A 45 0.51 7.63 3.37
CA VAL A 45 0.49 8.40 4.62
C VAL A 45 1.15 7.60 5.75
N TRP A 46 0.84 6.31 5.84
CA TRP A 46 1.45 5.44 6.85
C TRP A 46 2.97 5.33 6.68
N ILE A 47 3.48 5.08 5.46
CA ILE A 47 4.92 4.98 5.22
C ILE A 47 5.61 6.32 5.48
N ILE A 48 5.03 7.46 5.05
CA ILE A 48 5.60 8.78 5.33
C ILE A 48 5.70 9.01 6.84
N ALA A 49 4.63 8.73 7.59
CA ALA A 49 4.63 8.86 9.04
C ALA A 49 5.66 7.92 9.70
N ALA A 50 5.84 6.70 9.17
CA ALA A 50 6.85 5.76 9.64
C ALA A 50 8.29 6.25 9.39
N LEU A 51 8.59 6.73 8.19
CA LEU A 51 9.90 7.26 7.82
C LEU A 51 10.23 8.56 8.56
N ALA A 52 9.22 9.38 8.85
CA ALA A 52 9.34 10.60 9.66
C ALA A 52 9.49 10.32 11.17
N GLY A 53 9.32 9.05 11.60
CA GLY A 53 9.44 8.67 13.00
C GLY A 53 8.24 9.10 13.86
N TRP A 54 7.05 9.25 13.30
CA TRP A 54 5.89 9.71 14.07
C TRP A 54 5.18 8.60 14.85
N LEU A 55 5.43 7.33 14.52
CA LEU A 55 4.61 6.19 14.98
C LEU A 55 5.11 5.51 16.27
N ASN A 56 6.36 5.78 16.70
CA ASN A 56 6.98 5.34 17.97
C ASN A 56 6.54 3.94 18.46
N ALA A 57 6.20 3.78 19.75
CA ALA A 57 5.87 2.51 20.40
C ALA A 57 4.61 1.81 19.86
N ARG A 58 3.84 2.46 18.98
CA ARG A 58 2.63 1.90 18.38
C ARG A 58 2.83 1.46 16.94
N PHE A 59 4.06 1.53 16.42
CA PHE A 59 4.38 1.27 15.02
C PHE A 59 3.78 -0.04 14.51
N ARG A 60 3.99 -1.17 15.19
CA ARG A 60 3.47 -2.48 14.75
C ARG A 60 1.95 -2.49 14.62
N ASN A 61 1.23 -1.96 15.62
CA ASN A 61 -0.23 -1.93 15.63
C ASN A 61 -0.78 -1.00 14.55
N ILE A 62 -0.18 0.18 14.37
CA ILE A 62 -0.55 1.13 13.32
C ILE A 62 -0.27 0.54 11.93
N SER A 63 0.81 -0.22 11.78
CA SER A 63 1.15 -0.90 10.52
C SER A 63 0.14 -1.98 10.17
N ILE A 64 -0.23 -2.83 11.13
CA ILE A 64 -1.29 -3.83 10.95
C ILE A 64 -2.61 -3.15 10.57
N ALA A 65 -2.97 -2.05 11.24
CA ALA A 65 -4.17 -1.29 10.92
C ALA A 65 -4.12 -0.73 9.49
N ALA A 66 -3.03 -0.08 9.09
CA ALA A 66 -2.88 0.50 7.75
C ALA A 66 -2.94 -0.57 6.64
N ILE A 67 -2.22 -1.68 6.80
CA ILE A 67 -2.22 -2.79 5.84
C ILE A 67 -3.61 -3.45 5.77
N SER A 68 -4.29 -3.61 6.91
CA SER A 68 -5.65 -4.17 6.96
C SER A 68 -6.66 -3.24 6.29
N THR A 69 -6.60 -1.94 6.57
CA THR A 69 -7.46 -0.94 5.91
C THR A 69 -7.23 -0.93 4.40
N TYR A 70 -5.98 -0.98 3.94
CA TYR A 70 -5.64 -1.10 2.53
C TYR A 70 -6.29 -2.35 1.88
N LEU A 71 -6.15 -3.52 2.52
CA LEU A 71 -6.74 -4.77 2.04
C LEU A 71 -8.27 -4.71 2.00
N VAL A 72 -8.91 -4.21 3.06
CA VAL A 72 -10.37 -4.07 3.14
C VAL A 72 -10.89 -3.17 2.02
N LEU A 73 -10.26 -2.02 1.78
CA LEU A 73 -10.66 -1.12 0.69
C LEU A 73 -10.52 -1.81 -0.67
N ASN A 74 -9.45 -2.58 -0.90
CA ASN A 74 -9.28 -3.33 -2.14
C ASN A 74 -10.29 -4.48 -2.30
N ILE A 75 -10.70 -5.13 -1.22
CA ILE A 75 -11.79 -6.13 -1.23
C ILE A 75 -13.14 -5.47 -1.54
N ILE A 76 -13.43 -4.32 -0.93
CA ILE A 76 -14.64 -3.53 -1.22
C ILE A 76 -14.65 -3.17 -2.71
N PHE A 77 -13.53 -2.69 -3.24
CA PHE A 77 -13.39 -2.39 -4.66
C PHE A 77 -13.73 -3.60 -5.55
N LEU A 78 -13.16 -4.77 -5.28
CA LEU A 78 -13.44 -6.00 -6.03
C LEU A 78 -14.91 -6.45 -5.90
N THR A 79 -15.52 -6.22 -4.74
CA THR A 79 -16.93 -6.55 -4.51
C THR A 79 -17.86 -5.66 -5.34
N GLN A 80 -17.48 -4.40 -5.57
CA GLN A 80 -18.25 -3.45 -6.37
C GLN A 80 -18.02 -3.59 -7.87
N ASN A 81 -16.79 -3.91 -8.29
CA ASN A 81 -16.37 -3.85 -9.70
C ASN A 81 -16.04 -5.21 -10.33
N GLY A 82 -16.11 -6.29 -9.54
CA GLY A 82 -15.79 -7.64 -9.98
C GLY A 82 -14.29 -7.93 -10.11
N LEU A 83 -13.97 -9.18 -10.43
CA LEU A 83 -12.59 -9.66 -10.60
C LEU A 83 -12.01 -9.37 -12.00
N THR A 84 -12.88 -8.99 -12.94
CA THR A 84 -12.55 -8.72 -14.34
C THR A 84 -12.70 -7.23 -14.67
N ASN A 85 -12.01 -6.76 -15.70
CA ASN A 85 -12.10 -5.39 -16.19
C ASN A 85 -12.89 -5.36 -17.52
N PRO A 86 -14.13 -4.84 -17.52
CA PRO A 86 -14.93 -4.69 -18.74
C PRO A 86 -14.24 -3.85 -19.82
N GLU A 87 -13.49 -2.82 -19.41
CA GLU A 87 -12.76 -1.90 -20.30
C GLU A 87 -11.58 -2.57 -21.02
N GLN A 88 -11.17 -3.74 -20.56
CA GLN A 88 -10.13 -4.58 -21.19
C GLN A 88 -10.72 -5.86 -21.79
N GLY A 89 -11.97 -5.79 -22.28
CA GLY A 89 -12.64 -6.94 -22.90
C GLY A 89 -12.97 -8.06 -21.91
N GLY A 90 -13.15 -7.73 -20.62
CA GLY A 90 -13.45 -8.70 -19.58
C GLY A 90 -12.24 -9.49 -19.05
N ALA A 91 -11.02 -9.04 -19.36
CA ALA A 91 -9.80 -9.65 -18.82
C ALA A 91 -9.74 -9.59 -17.29
N LEU A 92 -9.04 -10.52 -16.65
CA LEU A 92 -8.78 -10.47 -15.21
C LEU A 92 -8.03 -9.19 -14.84
N ARG A 93 -8.34 -8.62 -13.67
CA ARG A 93 -7.64 -7.44 -13.11
C ARG A 93 -6.24 -7.81 -12.58
N THR A 94 -5.40 -8.39 -13.43
CA THR A 94 -4.06 -8.92 -13.10
C THR A 94 -3.16 -7.85 -12.47
N THR A 95 -3.17 -6.62 -13.01
CA THR A 95 -2.43 -5.49 -12.44
C THR A 95 -2.86 -5.18 -11.01
N LEU A 96 -4.16 -5.20 -10.71
CA LEU A 96 -4.67 -5.01 -9.35
C LEU A 96 -4.11 -6.09 -8.42
N PHE A 97 -4.23 -7.36 -8.79
CA PHE A 97 -3.77 -8.45 -7.93
C PHE A 97 -2.27 -8.36 -7.69
N LEU A 98 -1.48 -8.09 -8.73
CA LEU A 98 -0.03 -7.95 -8.62
C LEU A 98 0.35 -6.82 -7.66
N LEU A 99 -0.22 -5.62 -7.85
CA LEU A 99 0.14 -4.45 -7.05
C LEU A 99 -0.33 -4.58 -5.60
N VAL A 100 -1.51 -5.17 -5.36
CA VAL A 100 -2.01 -5.44 -4.01
C VAL A 100 -1.12 -6.46 -3.30
N SER A 101 -0.83 -7.59 -3.94
CA SER A 101 0.03 -8.63 -3.35
C SER A 101 1.44 -8.10 -3.06
N LEU A 102 2.03 -7.34 -3.99
CA LEU A 102 3.35 -6.75 -3.82
C LEU A 102 3.36 -5.72 -2.67
N THR A 103 2.36 -4.84 -2.61
CA THR A 103 2.23 -3.84 -1.54
C THR A 103 2.12 -4.50 -0.18
N VAL A 104 1.30 -5.54 -0.04
CA VAL A 104 1.13 -6.27 1.22
C VAL A 104 2.42 -6.97 1.64
N ALA A 105 3.08 -7.68 0.71
CA ALA A 105 4.33 -8.38 1.01
C ALA A 105 5.44 -7.43 1.46
N LEU A 106 5.65 -6.33 0.73
CA LEU A 106 6.67 -5.33 1.07
C LEU A 106 6.33 -4.58 2.36
N SER A 107 5.04 -4.27 2.60
CA SER A 107 4.60 -3.62 3.83
C SER A 107 4.77 -4.52 5.05
N ALA A 108 4.50 -5.82 4.92
CA ALA A 108 4.76 -6.80 5.97
C ALA A 108 6.26 -6.90 6.28
N LEU A 109 7.10 -6.95 5.24
CA LEU A 109 8.56 -6.96 5.38
C LEU A 109 9.08 -5.70 6.08
N PHE A 110 8.59 -4.53 5.68
CA PHE A 110 8.91 -3.23 6.29
C PHE A 110 8.50 -3.19 7.76
N THR A 111 7.30 -3.70 8.07
CA THR A 111 6.77 -3.76 9.44
C THR A 111 7.62 -4.66 10.34
N PHE A 112 7.97 -5.85 9.85
CA PHE A 112 8.74 -6.84 10.61
C PHE A 112 10.14 -6.30 10.96
N HIS A 113 10.88 -5.83 9.96
CA HIS A 113 12.26 -5.36 10.15
C HIS A 113 12.35 -4.07 10.97
N THR A 114 11.35 -3.20 10.89
CA THR A 114 11.33 -1.98 11.70
C THR A 114 10.97 -2.30 13.15
N SER A 115 10.07 -3.24 13.39
CA SER A 115 9.66 -3.62 14.76
C SER A 115 10.83 -4.26 15.53
N THR A 116 11.62 -5.13 14.91
CA THR A 116 12.83 -5.72 15.51
C THR A 116 13.95 -4.72 15.78
N SER A 117 13.87 -3.50 15.24
CA SER A 117 14.87 -2.45 15.47
C SER A 117 14.50 -1.47 16.61
N VAL A 118 13.26 -1.57 17.11
CA VAL A 118 12.70 -0.67 18.14
C VAL A 118 12.63 -1.35 19.51
N ASP A 119 12.58 -2.68 19.55
CA ASP A 119 12.72 -3.50 20.76
C ASP A 119 14.19 -3.61 21.19
#